data_AF-A0A510KTL9-F1
#
_entry.id   AF-A0A510KTL9-F1
#
_cell.length_a   1.000
_cell.length_b   1.000
_cell.length_c   1.000
_cell.angle_alpha   90.00
_cell.angle_beta   90.00
_cell.angle_gamma   90.00
#
_symmetry.space_group_name_H-M   'P 1'
#
loop_
_entity.id
_entity.type
_entity.pdbx_description
1 polymer ?
#
loop_
_entity_poly.entity_id
_entity_poly.type
_entity_poly.pdbx_seq_one_letter_code
_entity_poly.pdbx_strand_id
1 'polypeptide(L)'
;MEKIIETSLVALPKMEFVFDSEKITPAKIDKDMIDFEKAEQKVEEIEKLYNIVFTDVKDIKKYREEVASTKSSAEKFKKDLMDYLTADTKEINQKLINLIKRVDAVRKYLHDKEKELDNAKREKIKSIKEFVFKYRPEYLVYLVENKKWENKTFKEDDIETEMQRQYDELIRKEDFIKQEIEKANKEIKFKIVFESMKYLIQEDYTVISKAINDKMNEIKQTEENLRIRAEEENKEKSLNLKEKRN
;
A
#
# COMPACT_ATOMS: atom_id res chain seq x y z
N MET A 1 32.97 -2.42 13.69
CA MET A 1 32.55 -3.69 13.05
C MET A 1 31.15 -3.99 13.52
N GLU A 2 30.15 -3.69 12.69
CA GLU A 2 28.77 -4.12 12.97
C GLU A 2 28.72 -5.64 12.80
N LYS A 3 28.43 -6.32 13.91
CA LYS A 3 28.32 -7.77 13.96
C LYS A 3 26.98 -8.12 13.29
N ILE A 4 27.03 -8.60 12.05
CA ILE A 4 25.89 -9.21 11.38
C ILE A 4 25.55 -10.47 12.20
N ILE A 5 24.45 -10.42 12.96
CA ILE A 5 23.94 -11.56 13.71
C ILE A 5 23.13 -12.40 12.72
N GLU A 6 23.53 -13.65 12.49
CA GLU A 6 22.72 -14.64 11.76
C GLU A 6 21.28 -14.64 12.31
N THR A 7 20.30 -14.50 11.44
CA THR A 7 18.87 -14.36 11.78
C THR A 7 18.26 -15.68 12.28
N SER A 8 18.72 -16.19 13.42
CA SER A 8 17.85 -16.99 14.28
C SER A 8 16.80 -16.02 14.86
N LEU A 9 15.50 -16.29 14.66
CA LEU A 9 14.41 -15.49 15.24
C LEU A 9 14.68 -15.27 16.74
N VAL A 10 14.93 -14.01 17.12
CA VAL A 10 15.15 -13.66 18.53
C VAL A 10 13.82 -13.83 19.26
N ALA A 11 13.78 -14.72 20.25
CA ALA A 11 12.60 -14.91 21.08
C ALA A 11 12.33 -13.63 21.88
N LEU A 12 11.15 -13.02 21.67
CA LEU A 12 10.74 -11.85 22.43
C LEU A 12 10.30 -12.26 23.85
N PRO A 13 10.63 -11.47 24.88
CA PRO A 13 10.14 -11.73 26.23
C PRO A 13 8.61 -11.56 26.28
N LYS A 14 7.93 -12.52 26.90
CA LYS A 14 6.52 -12.35 27.26
C LYS A 14 6.43 -11.41 28.46
N MET A 15 5.70 -10.32 28.32
CA MET A 15 5.40 -9.39 29.43
C MET A 15 3.89 -9.35 29.63
N GLU A 16 3.44 -9.73 30.81
CA GLU A 16 2.05 -9.62 31.25
C GLU A 16 1.99 -8.66 32.44
N PHE A 17 1.09 -7.67 32.35
CA PHE A 17 0.80 -6.77 33.47
C PHE A 17 -0.39 -7.34 34.22
N VAL A 18 -0.19 -7.73 35.49
CA VAL A 18 -1.25 -8.21 36.36
C VAL A 18 -1.70 -7.06 37.25
N PHE A 19 -3.01 -6.76 37.23
CA PHE A 19 -3.60 -5.80 38.15
C PHE A 19 -3.84 -6.47 39.50
N ASP A 20 -3.02 -6.12 40.48
CA ASP A 20 -3.08 -6.67 41.83
C ASP A 20 -3.65 -5.61 42.78
N SER A 21 -4.96 -5.67 43.01
CA SER A 21 -5.66 -4.71 43.86
C SER A 21 -5.27 -4.82 45.33
N GLU A 22 -4.71 -5.96 45.78
CA GLU A 22 -4.28 -6.14 47.17
C GLU A 22 -3.05 -5.29 47.49
N LYS A 23 -2.26 -4.93 46.48
CA LYS A 23 -1.11 -4.01 46.59
C LYS A 23 -1.50 -2.53 46.58
N ILE A 24 -2.79 -2.22 46.43
CA ILE A 24 -3.30 -0.86 46.50
C ILE A 24 -3.77 -0.60 47.92
N THR A 25 -3.10 0.33 48.62
CA THR A 25 -3.59 0.81 49.92
C THR A 25 -4.40 2.09 49.69
N PRO A 26 -5.75 2.05 49.79
CA PRO A 26 -6.55 3.26 49.64
C PRO A 26 -6.25 4.22 50.79
N ALA A 27 -6.01 5.50 50.46
CA ALA A 27 -5.92 6.54 51.48
C ALA A 27 -7.27 6.65 52.21
N LYS A 28 -7.23 6.55 53.55
CA LYS A 28 -8.40 6.87 54.39
C LYS A 28 -8.36 8.36 54.70
N ILE A 29 -9.37 9.08 54.23
CA ILE A 29 -9.61 10.47 54.61
C ILE A 29 -10.56 10.44 55.80
N ASP A 30 -10.15 11.05 56.91
CA ASP A 30 -11.05 11.24 58.05
C ASP A 30 -12.15 12.21 57.66
N LYS A 31 -13.41 11.85 57.95
CA LYS A 31 -14.56 12.72 57.68
C LYS A 31 -14.51 13.98 58.53
N ASP A 32 -13.82 13.94 59.66
CA ASP A 32 -13.64 15.06 60.58
C ASP A 32 -12.52 16.01 60.12
N MET A 33 -11.83 15.72 59.00
CA MET A 33 -10.82 16.60 58.40
C MET A 33 -11.42 17.95 57.97
N ILE A 34 -12.71 17.97 57.63
CA ILE A 34 -13.48 19.19 57.39
C ILE A 34 -14.78 19.07 58.16
N ASP A 35 -15.06 20.05 59.00
CA ASP A 35 -16.40 20.25 59.54
C ASP A 35 -17.26 20.91 58.46
N PHE A 36 -17.86 20.08 57.61
CA PHE A 36 -18.68 20.55 56.49
C PHE A 36 -19.93 21.29 56.96
N GLU A 37 -20.47 20.94 58.11
CA GLU A 37 -21.65 21.63 58.67
C GLU A 37 -21.29 23.08 59.05
N LYS A 38 -20.16 23.29 59.74
CA LYS A 38 -19.68 24.65 60.02
C LYS A 38 -19.22 25.41 58.77
N ALA A 39 -18.66 24.71 57.78
CA ALA A 39 -18.24 25.34 56.53
C ALA A 39 -19.46 25.85 55.75
N GLU A 40 -20.52 25.04 55.65
CA GLU A 40 -21.77 25.39 54.97
C GLU A 40 -22.43 26.59 55.65
N GLN A 41 -22.55 26.57 56.99
CA GLN A 41 -23.10 27.71 57.75
C GLN A 41 -22.37 29.03 57.47
N LYS A 42 -21.03 28.99 57.38
CA LYS A 42 -20.22 30.18 57.05
C LYS A 42 -20.43 30.64 55.62
N VAL A 43 -20.62 29.72 54.68
CA VAL A 43 -20.93 30.04 53.28
C VAL A 43 -22.32 30.69 53.19
N GLU A 44 -23.33 30.13 53.85
CA GLU A 44 -24.67 30.72 53.92
C GLU A 44 -24.65 32.15 54.50
N GLU A 45 -23.81 32.42 55.50
CA GLU A 45 -23.59 33.77 56.02
C GLU A 45 -22.96 34.72 54.99
N ILE A 46 -21.98 34.25 54.23
CA ILE A 46 -21.37 35.00 53.12
C ILE A 46 -22.40 35.25 52.02
N GLU A 47 -23.28 34.29 51.71
CA GLU A 47 -24.31 34.42 50.69
C GLU A 47 -25.37 35.47 51.04
N LYS A 48 -25.60 35.75 52.33
CA LYS A 48 -26.49 36.86 52.75
C LYS A 48 -26.01 38.21 52.21
N LEU A 49 -24.73 38.37 51.86
CA LEU A 49 -24.21 39.58 51.21
C LEU A 49 -24.91 39.89 49.88
N TYR A 50 -25.50 38.90 49.19
CA TYR A 50 -26.30 39.14 47.98
C TYR A 50 -27.54 40.02 48.22
N ASN A 51 -28.06 40.02 49.46
CA ASN A 51 -29.28 40.75 49.82
C ASN A 51 -29.00 42.11 50.48
N ILE A 52 -27.72 42.51 50.60
CA ILE A 52 -27.32 43.77 51.24
C ILE A 52 -27.25 44.88 50.19
N VAL A 53 -27.85 46.03 50.51
CA VAL A 53 -27.67 47.28 49.75
C VAL A 53 -26.48 48.04 50.34
N PHE A 54 -25.37 48.06 49.62
CA PHE A 54 -24.16 48.78 50.05
C PHE A 54 -24.28 50.28 49.77
N THR A 55 -23.95 51.10 50.78
CA THR A 55 -23.95 52.57 50.68
C THR A 55 -22.54 53.19 50.70
N ASP A 56 -21.51 52.41 51.05
CA ASP A 56 -20.09 52.79 51.00
C ASP A 56 -19.25 51.76 50.21
N VAL A 57 -18.37 52.27 49.35
CA VAL A 57 -17.42 51.49 48.55
C VAL A 57 -16.35 50.81 49.43
N LYS A 58 -15.99 51.40 50.57
CA LYS A 58 -15.01 50.82 51.50
C LYS A 58 -15.47 49.47 52.05
N ASP A 59 -16.77 49.34 52.37
CA ASP A 59 -17.35 48.11 52.90
C ASP A 59 -17.37 47.00 51.84
N ILE A 60 -17.72 47.34 50.60
CA ILE A 60 -17.65 46.40 49.46
C ILE A 60 -16.23 45.86 49.29
N LYS A 61 -15.22 46.73 49.37
CA LYS A 61 -13.82 46.34 49.20
C LYS A 61 -13.38 45.38 50.32
N LYS A 62 -13.76 45.68 51.57
CA LYS A 62 -13.48 44.82 52.72
C LYS A 62 -14.10 43.43 52.55
N TYR A 63 -15.41 43.34 52.27
CA TYR A 63 -16.08 42.05 52.09
C TYR A 63 -15.53 41.27 50.88
N ARG A 64 -15.19 41.96 49.78
CA ARG A 64 -14.55 41.33 48.62
C ARG A 64 -13.20 40.69 49.00
N GLU A 65 -12.38 41.37 49.79
CA GLU A 65 -11.09 40.86 50.24
C GLU A 65 -11.27 39.64 51.16
N GLU A 66 -12.23 39.68 52.09
CA GLU A 66 -12.56 38.56 52.98
C GLU A 66 -13.08 37.32 52.22
N VAL A 67 -14.00 37.51 51.27
CA VAL A 67 -14.51 36.42 50.41
C VAL A 67 -13.40 35.85 49.52
N ALA A 68 -12.54 36.70 48.96
CA ALA A 68 -11.41 36.26 48.15
C ALA A 68 -10.42 35.43 48.98
N SER A 69 -10.16 35.82 50.22
CA SER A 69 -9.30 35.06 51.15
C SER A 69 -9.90 33.67 51.46
N THR A 70 -11.20 33.61 51.79
CA THR A 70 -11.91 32.36 52.06
C THR A 70 -11.89 31.42 50.85
N LYS A 71 -12.17 31.94 49.65
CA LYS A 71 -12.07 31.19 48.39
C LYS A 71 -10.66 30.65 48.17
N SER A 72 -9.65 31.49 48.31
CA SER A 72 -8.25 31.09 48.10
C SER A 72 -7.81 29.99 49.07
N SER A 73 -8.29 30.03 50.32
CA SER A 73 -8.01 28.99 51.31
C SER A 73 -8.63 27.64 50.89
N ALA A 74 -9.89 27.64 50.44
CA ALA A 74 -10.57 26.43 49.99
C ALA A 74 -9.91 25.83 48.72
N GLU A 75 -9.53 26.68 47.76
CA GLU A 75 -8.81 26.27 46.55
C GLU A 75 -7.45 25.64 46.87
N LYS A 76 -6.69 26.25 47.79
CA LYS A 76 -5.41 25.73 48.24
C LYS A 76 -5.58 24.37 48.92
N PHE A 77 -6.53 24.26 49.84
CA PHE A 77 -6.82 22.99 50.52
C PHE A 77 -7.16 21.86 49.54
N LYS A 78 -8.07 22.13 48.58
CA LYS A 78 -8.44 21.17 47.54
C LYS A 78 -7.22 20.71 46.74
N LYS A 79 -6.36 21.65 46.36
CA LYS A 79 -5.14 21.35 45.60
C LYS A 79 -4.18 20.47 46.39
N ASP A 80 -3.87 20.86 47.62
CA ASP A 80 -2.93 20.14 48.49
C ASP A 80 -3.44 18.71 48.77
N LEU A 81 -4.76 18.53 48.97
CA LEU A 81 -5.38 17.21 49.13
C LEU A 81 -5.22 16.34 47.87
N MET A 82 -5.50 16.88 46.69
CA MET A 82 -5.37 16.12 45.44
C MET A 82 -3.92 15.78 45.11
N ASP A 83 -2.99 16.71 45.36
CA ASP A 83 -1.56 16.48 45.19
C ASP A 83 -1.07 15.36 46.13
N TYR A 84 -1.52 15.35 47.38
CA TYR A 84 -1.22 14.27 48.34
C TYR A 84 -1.76 12.91 47.88
N LEU A 85 -3.04 12.84 47.49
CA LEU A 85 -3.69 11.59 47.06
C LEU A 85 -3.08 11.01 45.77
N THR A 86 -2.45 11.84 44.95
CA THR A 86 -1.91 11.43 43.64
C THR A 86 -0.39 11.39 43.57
N ALA A 87 0.31 11.76 44.64
CA ALA A 87 1.77 11.83 44.69
C ALA A 87 2.43 10.50 44.27
N ASP A 88 2.02 9.40 44.89
CA ASP A 88 2.62 8.08 44.65
C ASP A 88 2.17 7.46 43.32
N THR A 89 0.99 7.82 42.82
CA THR A 89 0.48 7.32 41.55
C THR A 89 1.10 8.03 40.35
N LYS A 90 1.59 9.27 40.53
CA LYS A 90 2.21 10.06 39.47
C LYS A 90 3.46 9.40 38.90
N GLU A 91 4.34 8.88 39.77
CA GLU A 91 5.57 8.20 39.33
C GLU A 91 5.26 6.89 38.60
N ILE A 92 4.34 6.08 39.15
CA ILE A 92 3.93 4.80 38.56
C ILE A 92 3.28 5.03 37.20
N ASN A 93 2.34 5.98 37.08
CA ASN A 93 1.73 6.34 35.80
C ASN A 93 2.77 6.81 34.79
N GLN A 94 3.72 7.66 35.21
CA GLN A 94 4.76 8.13 34.30
C GLN A 94 5.65 7.00 33.80
N LYS A 95 6.02 6.06 34.67
CA LYS A 95 6.78 4.84 34.30
C LYS A 95 5.99 3.98 33.30
N LEU A 96 4.70 3.76 33.53
CA LEU A 96 3.82 3.02 32.61
C LEU A 96 3.70 3.71 31.25
N ILE A 97 3.44 5.02 31.24
CA ILE A 97 3.38 5.82 30.01
C ILE A 97 4.69 5.71 29.23
N ASN A 98 5.84 5.78 29.91
CA ASN A 98 7.14 5.68 29.27
C ASN A 98 7.39 4.28 28.69
N LEU A 99 6.97 3.20 29.37
CA LEU A 99 7.05 1.84 28.85
C LEU A 99 6.19 1.68 27.58
N ILE A 100 4.93 2.12 27.63
CA ILE A 100 4.00 2.08 26.49
C ILE A 100 4.58 2.83 25.29
N LYS A 101 5.07 4.06 25.50
CA LYS A 101 5.69 4.87 24.44
C LYS A 101 6.89 4.17 23.79
N ARG A 102 7.75 3.52 24.58
CA ARG A 102 8.92 2.80 24.06
C ARG A 102 8.52 1.57 23.25
N VAL A 103 7.54 0.79 23.72
CA VAL A 103 7.01 -0.37 23.00
C VAL A 103 6.35 0.05 21.69
N ASP A 104 5.55 1.12 21.72
CA ASP A 104 4.88 1.63 20.52
C ASP A 104 5.87 2.19 19.49
N ALA A 105 6.97 2.83 19.94
CA ALA A 105 8.05 3.24 19.05
C ALA A 105 8.71 2.05 18.33
N VAL A 106 8.95 0.93 19.03
CA VAL A 106 9.48 -0.30 18.43
C VAL A 106 8.47 -0.90 17.45
N ARG A 107 7.18 -0.93 17.81
CA ARG A 107 6.10 -1.40 16.91
C ARG A 107 6.07 -0.58 15.62
N LYS A 108 6.13 0.75 15.72
CA LYS A 108 6.16 1.64 14.56
C LYS A 108 7.39 1.40 13.68
N TYR A 109 8.56 1.27 14.30
CA TYR A 109 9.80 0.94 13.58
C TYR A 109 9.69 -0.39 12.80
N LEU A 110 9.15 -1.45 13.41
CA LEU A 110 8.97 -2.74 12.73
C LEU A 110 8.00 -2.63 11.56
N HIS A 111 6.91 -1.86 11.71
CA HIS A 111 5.95 -1.60 10.63
C HIS A 111 6.59 -0.83 9.46
N ASP A 112 7.45 0.14 9.75
CA ASP A 112 8.16 0.88 8.71
C ASP A 112 9.21 0.01 8.01
N LYS A 113 9.92 -0.86 8.75
CA LYS A 113 10.82 -1.86 8.15
C LYS A 113 10.10 -2.89 7.29
N GLU A 114 8.89 -3.29 7.69
CA GLU A 114 8.04 -4.14 6.86
C GLU A 114 7.74 -3.49 5.50
N LYS A 115 7.34 -2.21 5.52
CA LYS A 115 7.09 -1.44 4.29
C LYS A 115 8.33 -1.22 3.43
N GLU A 116 9.49 -0.94 4.04
CA GLU A 116 10.75 -0.80 3.32
C GLU A 116 11.10 -2.09 2.55
N LEU A 117 10.93 -3.25 3.20
CA LEU A 117 11.14 -4.56 2.57
C LEU A 117 10.17 -4.82 1.43
N ASP A 118 8.89 -4.46 1.60
CA ASP A 118 7.88 -4.57 0.54
C ASP A 118 8.22 -3.70 -0.68
N ASN A 119 8.67 -2.47 -0.46
CA ASN A 119 9.12 -1.59 -1.53
C ASN A 119 10.39 -2.12 -2.20
N ALA A 120 11.36 -2.61 -1.42
CA ALA A 120 12.58 -3.20 -1.95
C ALA A 120 12.27 -4.42 -2.83
N LYS A 121 11.31 -5.27 -2.42
CA LYS A 121 10.88 -6.43 -3.22
C LYS A 121 10.28 -5.99 -4.55
N ARG A 122 9.44 -4.95 -4.56
CA ARG A 122 8.85 -4.39 -5.79
C ARG A 122 9.91 -3.81 -6.73
N GLU A 123 10.86 -3.04 -6.21
CA GLU A 123 11.97 -2.49 -7.01
C GLU A 123 12.87 -3.58 -7.58
N LYS A 124 13.11 -4.66 -6.83
CA LYS A 124 13.84 -5.82 -7.33
C LYS A 124 13.08 -6.57 -8.43
N ILE A 125 11.78 -6.80 -8.26
CA ILE A 125 10.93 -7.38 -9.32
C ILE A 125 11.01 -6.53 -10.58
N LYS A 126 10.93 -5.21 -10.45
CA LYS A 126 11.10 -4.28 -11.57
C LYS A 126 12.47 -4.40 -12.22
N SER A 127 13.54 -4.47 -11.42
CA SER A 127 14.92 -4.66 -11.92
C SER A 127 15.09 -5.98 -12.67
N ILE A 128 14.50 -7.08 -12.18
CA ILE A 128 14.48 -8.38 -12.85
C ILE A 128 13.73 -8.28 -14.18
N LYS A 129 12.56 -7.62 -14.22
CA LYS A 129 11.80 -7.40 -15.47
C LYS A 129 12.65 -6.66 -16.51
N GLU A 130 13.29 -5.57 -16.12
CA GLU A 130 14.16 -4.77 -17.00
C GLU A 130 15.38 -5.57 -17.46
N PHE A 131 15.94 -6.42 -16.60
CA PHE A 131 17.08 -7.28 -16.92
C PHE A 131 16.72 -8.39 -17.91
N VAL A 132 15.70 -9.20 -17.62
CA VAL A 132 15.26 -10.35 -18.44
C VAL A 132 14.83 -9.87 -19.84
N PHE A 133 14.10 -8.76 -19.92
CA PHE A 133 13.56 -8.25 -21.18
C PHE A 133 14.47 -7.21 -21.87
N LYS A 134 15.70 -7.01 -21.40
CA LYS A 134 16.62 -5.95 -21.87
C LYS A 134 16.74 -5.84 -23.39
N TYR A 135 16.77 -6.97 -24.11
CA TYR A 135 16.97 -7.00 -25.56
C TYR A 135 15.67 -6.97 -26.37
N ARG A 136 14.51 -7.18 -25.73
CA ARG A 136 13.17 -7.14 -26.33
C ARG A 136 12.17 -6.51 -25.33
N PRO A 137 12.34 -5.22 -24.98
CA PRO A 137 11.46 -4.57 -24.01
C PRO A 137 10.00 -4.56 -24.48
N GLU A 138 9.74 -4.60 -25.79
CA GLU A 138 8.41 -4.71 -26.38
C GLU A 138 7.67 -5.99 -25.98
N TYR A 139 8.37 -7.03 -25.51
CA TYR A 139 7.75 -8.29 -25.05
C TYR A 139 7.26 -8.24 -23.59
N LEU A 140 7.57 -7.18 -22.85
CA LEU A 140 7.03 -6.97 -21.51
C LEU A 140 5.50 -6.93 -21.49
N VAL A 141 4.86 -6.48 -22.58
CA VAL A 141 3.39 -6.44 -22.68
C VAL A 141 2.75 -7.83 -22.65
N TYR A 142 3.53 -8.87 -22.95
CA TYR A 142 3.08 -10.27 -22.95
C TYR A 142 3.45 -11.00 -21.64
N LEU A 143 4.17 -10.35 -20.73
CA LEU A 143 4.52 -10.92 -19.43
C LEU A 143 3.26 -11.16 -18.60
N VAL A 144 3.07 -12.40 -18.15
CA VAL A 144 1.98 -12.76 -17.23
C VAL A 144 2.50 -12.63 -15.80
N GLU A 145 2.04 -11.58 -15.11
CA GLU A 145 2.41 -11.34 -13.72
C GLU A 145 1.81 -12.39 -12.78
N ASN A 146 2.64 -12.88 -11.86
CA ASN A 146 2.18 -13.83 -10.84
C ASN A 146 2.11 -13.17 -9.47
N LYS A 147 0.91 -13.18 -8.85
CA LYS A 147 0.70 -12.64 -7.48
C LYS A 147 1.65 -13.23 -6.45
N LYS A 148 2.16 -14.46 -6.66
CA LYS A 148 3.14 -15.09 -5.77
C LYS A 148 4.46 -14.31 -5.69
N TRP A 149 4.81 -13.53 -6.71
CA TRP A 149 6.05 -12.73 -6.73
C TRP A 149 6.03 -11.62 -5.68
N GLU A 150 4.85 -11.11 -5.32
CA GLU A 150 4.69 -10.12 -4.25
C GLU A 150 4.82 -10.73 -2.85
N ASN A 151 4.83 -12.07 -2.73
CA ASN A 151 5.01 -12.72 -1.45
C ASN A 151 6.46 -12.60 -0.96
N LYS A 152 6.60 -12.12 0.28
CA LYS A 152 7.87 -11.90 1.00
C LYS A 152 8.78 -13.13 1.03
N THR A 153 8.20 -14.33 1.11
CA THR A 153 8.97 -15.58 1.24
C THR A 153 9.37 -16.18 -0.11
N PHE A 154 8.83 -15.66 -1.22
CA PHE A 154 9.14 -16.18 -2.54
C PHE A 154 10.50 -15.64 -3.01
N LYS A 155 11.41 -16.52 -3.43
CA LYS A 155 12.81 -16.13 -3.70
C LYS A 155 12.92 -15.34 -5.00
N GLU A 156 13.89 -14.42 -5.03
CA GLU A 156 14.15 -13.57 -6.20
C GLU A 156 14.60 -14.41 -7.39
N ASP A 157 15.48 -15.38 -7.17
CA ASP A 157 15.95 -16.33 -8.20
C ASP A 157 14.80 -17.12 -8.83
N ASP A 158 13.77 -17.48 -8.04
CA ASP A 158 12.58 -18.17 -8.55
C ASP A 158 11.70 -17.24 -9.41
N ILE A 159 11.66 -15.94 -9.08
CA ILE A 159 10.96 -14.92 -9.89
C ILE A 159 11.69 -14.72 -11.22
N GLU A 160 13.01 -14.55 -11.16
CA GLU A 160 13.86 -14.40 -12.36
C GLU A 160 13.73 -15.63 -13.26
N THR A 161 13.81 -16.84 -12.70
CA THR A 161 13.65 -18.08 -13.46
C THR A 161 12.28 -18.18 -14.14
N GLU A 162 11.19 -17.82 -13.43
CA GLU A 162 9.85 -17.81 -14.01
C GLU A 162 9.71 -16.77 -15.14
N MET A 163 10.25 -15.56 -14.95
CA MET A 163 10.24 -14.51 -15.99
C MET A 163 11.09 -14.92 -17.19
N GLN A 164 12.28 -15.47 -16.97
CA GLN A 164 13.16 -15.96 -18.02
C GLN A 164 12.48 -17.07 -18.82
N ARG A 165 11.78 -17.99 -18.16
CA ARG A 165 11.01 -19.04 -18.83
C ARG A 165 9.91 -18.45 -19.73
N GLN A 166 9.19 -17.43 -19.27
CA GLN A 166 8.19 -16.75 -20.10
C GLN A 166 8.85 -16.03 -21.28
N TYR A 167 9.97 -15.34 -21.06
CA TYR A 167 10.74 -14.69 -22.12
C TYR A 167 11.21 -15.69 -23.18
N ASP A 168 11.84 -16.79 -22.77
CA ASP A 168 12.34 -17.83 -23.68
C ASP A 168 11.21 -18.44 -24.51
N GLU A 169 10.03 -18.61 -23.93
CA GLU A 169 8.85 -19.10 -24.65
C GLU A 169 8.37 -18.10 -25.72
N LEU A 170 8.38 -16.80 -25.43
CA LEU A 170 8.05 -15.77 -26.42
C LEU A 170 9.03 -15.78 -27.59
N ILE A 171 10.33 -15.93 -27.32
CA ILE A 171 11.37 -16.03 -28.36
C ILE A 171 11.15 -17.28 -29.23
N ARG A 172 10.85 -18.43 -28.62
CA ARG A 172 10.54 -19.66 -29.37
C ARG A 172 9.32 -19.50 -30.26
N LYS A 173 8.26 -18.85 -29.76
CA LYS A 173 7.06 -18.59 -30.55
C LYS A 173 7.33 -17.60 -31.68
N GLU A 174 8.12 -16.55 -31.45
CA GLU A 174 8.57 -15.63 -32.50
C GLU A 174 9.27 -16.40 -33.63
N ASP A 175 10.24 -17.24 -33.28
CA ASP A 175 11.00 -18.04 -34.25
C ASP A 175 10.11 -19.02 -34.99
N PHE A 176 9.18 -19.67 -34.29
CA PHE A 176 8.21 -20.57 -34.91
C PHE A 176 7.30 -19.86 -35.91
N ILE A 177 6.73 -18.70 -35.55
CA ILE A 177 5.90 -17.88 -36.44
C ILE A 177 6.69 -17.51 -37.70
N LYS A 178 7.95 -17.07 -37.54
CA LYS A 178 8.82 -16.73 -38.69
C LYS A 178 9.05 -17.92 -39.60
N GLN A 179 9.29 -19.10 -39.04
CA GLN A 179 9.49 -20.33 -39.82
C GLN A 179 8.23 -20.73 -40.59
N GLU A 180 7.06 -20.67 -39.96
CA GLU A 180 5.79 -20.97 -40.62
C GLU A 180 5.47 -19.97 -41.73
N ILE A 181 5.74 -18.67 -41.50
CA ILE A 181 5.63 -17.63 -42.53
C ILE A 181 6.60 -17.90 -43.70
N GLU A 182 7.84 -18.31 -43.42
CA GLU A 182 8.81 -18.62 -44.47
C GLU A 182 8.33 -19.78 -45.35
N LYS A 183 7.75 -20.83 -44.74
CA LYS A 183 7.14 -21.95 -45.48
C LYS A 183 5.98 -21.46 -46.35
N ALA A 184 5.05 -20.70 -45.78
CA ALA A 184 3.90 -20.16 -46.51
C ALA A 184 4.33 -19.26 -47.68
N ASN A 185 5.32 -18.39 -47.47
CA ASN A 185 5.84 -17.45 -48.46
C ASN A 185 6.55 -18.11 -49.65
N LYS A 186 6.87 -19.42 -49.59
CA LYS A 186 7.38 -20.17 -50.75
C LYS A 186 6.27 -20.46 -51.76
N GLU A 187 5.01 -20.39 -51.35
CA GLU A 187 3.86 -20.78 -52.18
C GLU A 187 3.02 -19.59 -52.68
N ILE A 188 3.38 -18.35 -52.33
CA ILE A 188 2.66 -17.11 -52.68
C ILE A 188 3.60 -16.03 -53.19
N LYS A 189 3.08 -15.10 -54.00
CA LYS A 189 3.82 -13.93 -54.49
C LYS A 189 3.73 -12.75 -53.53
N PHE A 190 2.55 -12.45 -52.99
CA PHE A 190 2.34 -11.43 -51.97
C PHE A 190 2.72 -11.99 -50.60
N LYS A 191 3.93 -11.65 -50.14
CA LYS A 191 4.50 -12.23 -48.93
C LYS A 191 3.79 -11.75 -47.66
N ILE A 192 3.51 -12.69 -46.76
CA ILE A 192 3.15 -12.42 -45.37
C ILE A 192 4.40 -11.90 -44.64
N VAL A 193 4.24 -10.85 -43.85
CA VAL A 193 5.31 -10.29 -43.01
C VAL A 193 5.08 -10.65 -41.55
N PHE A 194 6.15 -10.80 -40.78
CA PHE A 194 6.04 -11.15 -39.36
C PHE A 194 5.16 -10.17 -38.59
N GLU A 195 5.32 -8.86 -38.81
CA GLU A 195 4.59 -7.83 -38.06
C GLU A 195 3.06 -7.97 -38.22
N SER A 196 2.56 -8.43 -39.37
CA SER A 196 1.11 -8.63 -39.56
C SER A 196 0.55 -9.83 -38.80
N MET A 197 1.42 -10.75 -38.37
CA MET A 197 1.06 -11.98 -37.65
C MET A 197 1.60 -12.01 -36.21
N LYS A 198 2.27 -10.96 -35.76
CA LYS A 198 2.94 -10.87 -34.46
C LYS A 198 2.00 -11.06 -33.28
N TYR A 199 0.73 -10.72 -33.43
CA TYR A 199 -0.30 -10.93 -32.41
C TYR A 199 -0.47 -12.42 -32.03
N LEU A 200 -0.07 -13.34 -32.91
CA LEU A 200 -0.12 -14.78 -32.67
C LEU A 200 0.88 -15.26 -31.61
N ILE A 201 1.81 -14.41 -31.13
CA ILE A 201 2.83 -14.80 -30.15
C ILE A 201 2.25 -15.29 -28.81
N GLN A 202 1.01 -14.95 -28.49
CA GLN A 202 0.32 -15.45 -27.29
C GLN A 202 -0.45 -16.75 -27.54
N GLU A 203 -0.67 -17.12 -28.79
CA GLU A 203 -1.46 -18.29 -29.17
C GLU A 203 -0.66 -19.59 -29.04
N ASP A 204 -1.36 -20.70 -29.01
CA ASP A 204 -0.73 -22.03 -29.06
C ASP A 204 -0.14 -22.30 -30.45
N TYR A 205 0.92 -23.10 -30.50
CA TYR A 205 1.62 -23.47 -31.75
C TYR A 205 0.68 -23.99 -32.85
N THR A 206 -0.34 -24.76 -32.48
CA THR A 206 -1.33 -25.29 -33.44
C THR A 206 -2.21 -24.19 -34.04
N VAL A 207 -2.62 -23.21 -33.22
CA VAL A 207 -3.40 -22.04 -33.64
C VAL A 207 -2.55 -21.15 -34.54
N ILE A 208 -1.27 -20.95 -34.18
CA ILE A 208 -0.29 -20.21 -34.98
C ILE A 208 -0.19 -20.79 -36.39
N SER A 209 0.12 -22.10 -36.51
CA SER A 209 0.26 -22.76 -37.81
C SER A 209 -1.01 -22.67 -38.65
N LYS A 210 -2.17 -22.88 -38.01
CA LYS A 210 -3.46 -22.79 -38.69
C LYS A 210 -3.71 -21.38 -39.25
N ALA A 211 -3.53 -20.34 -38.42
CA ALA A 211 -3.77 -18.96 -38.83
C ALA A 211 -2.87 -18.53 -40.00
N ILE A 212 -1.60 -18.95 -40.00
CA ILE A 212 -0.66 -18.64 -41.10
C ILE A 212 -1.05 -19.39 -42.38
N ASN A 213 -1.43 -20.66 -42.29
CA ASN A 213 -1.88 -21.44 -43.44
C ASN A 213 -3.19 -20.89 -44.04
N ASP A 214 -4.15 -20.51 -43.20
CA ASP A 214 -5.40 -19.89 -43.64
C ASP A 214 -5.11 -18.57 -44.37
N LYS A 215 -4.19 -17.75 -43.84
CA LYS A 215 -3.79 -16.50 -44.49
C LYS A 215 -3.09 -16.71 -45.83
N MET A 216 -2.24 -17.72 -45.93
CA MET A 216 -1.61 -18.11 -47.20
C MET A 216 -2.67 -18.48 -48.25
N ASN A 217 -3.66 -19.28 -47.88
CA ASN A 217 -4.72 -19.71 -48.81
C ASN A 217 -5.58 -18.52 -49.28
N GLU A 218 -5.90 -17.59 -48.38
CA GLU A 218 -6.58 -16.32 -48.70
C GLU A 218 -5.79 -15.51 -49.74
N ILE A 219 -4.47 -15.41 -49.57
CA ILE A 219 -3.59 -14.69 -50.50
C ILE A 219 -3.51 -15.40 -51.84
N LYS A 220 -3.33 -16.74 -51.87
CA LYS A 220 -3.32 -17.52 -53.12
C LYS A 220 -4.58 -17.30 -53.94
N GLN A 221 -5.74 -17.36 -53.29
CA GLN A 221 -7.01 -17.11 -53.95
C GLN A 221 -7.09 -15.70 -54.53
N THR A 222 -6.59 -14.72 -53.78
CA THR A 222 -6.55 -13.31 -54.23
C THR A 222 -5.62 -13.13 -55.44
N GLU A 223 -4.44 -13.77 -55.43
CA GLU A 223 -3.48 -13.76 -56.55
C GLU A 223 -4.07 -14.34 -57.83
N GLU A 224 -4.76 -15.49 -57.72
CA GLU A 224 -5.40 -16.13 -58.86
C GLU A 224 -6.53 -15.27 -59.43
N ASN A 225 -7.36 -14.67 -58.57
CA ASN A 225 -8.40 -13.74 -58.98
C ASN A 225 -7.84 -12.48 -59.67
N LEU A 226 -6.66 -12.00 -59.26
CA LEU A 226 -5.97 -10.90 -59.94
C LEU A 226 -5.41 -11.32 -61.30
N ARG A 227 -4.87 -12.55 -61.40
CA ARG A 227 -4.38 -13.12 -62.66
C ARG A 227 -5.50 -13.24 -63.68
N ILE A 228 -6.63 -13.85 -63.31
CA ILE A 228 -7.80 -14.00 -64.17
C ILE A 228 -8.28 -12.64 -64.67
N ARG A 229 -8.45 -11.66 -63.77
CA ARG A 229 -8.87 -10.29 -64.16
C ARG A 229 -7.89 -9.63 -65.12
N ALA A 230 -6.59 -9.75 -64.88
CA ALA A 230 -5.58 -9.19 -65.77
C ALA A 230 -5.59 -9.85 -67.17
N GLU A 231 -5.86 -11.16 -67.24
CA GLU A 231 -6.02 -11.88 -68.50
C GLU A 231 -7.28 -11.45 -69.26
N GLU A 232 -8.41 -11.25 -68.56
CA GLU A 232 -9.67 -10.76 -69.13
C GLU A 232 -9.53 -9.34 -69.69
N GLU A 233 -8.97 -8.42 -68.91
CA GLU A 233 -8.74 -7.03 -69.35
C GLU A 233 -7.81 -6.97 -70.57
N ASN A 234 -6.78 -7.81 -70.62
CA ASN A 234 -5.87 -7.87 -71.77
C ASN A 234 -6.57 -8.42 -73.02
N LYS A 235 -7.43 -9.44 -72.88
CA LYS A 235 -8.25 -9.95 -73.99
C LYS A 235 -9.19 -8.87 -74.52
N GLU A 236 -9.91 -8.18 -73.65
CA GLU A 236 -10.83 -7.10 -74.02
C GLU A 236 -10.12 -5.94 -74.73
N LYS A 237 -8.97 -5.50 -74.19
CA LYS A 237 -8.12 -4.50 -74.86
C LYS A 237 -7.70 -4.95 -76.25
N SER A 238 -7.30 -6.21 -76.41
CA SER A 238 -6.88 -6.75 -77.71
C SER A 238 -8.02 -6.84 -78.74
N LEU A 239 -9.24 -7.14 -78.31
CA LEU A 239 -10.45 -7.14 -79.14
C LEU A 239 -10.81 -5.73 -79.59
N ASN A 240 -10.88 -4.78 -78.65
CA ASN A 240 -11.15 -3.37 -78.93
C ASN A 240 -10.10 -2.74 -79.86
N LEU A 241 -8.83 -3.13 -79.77
CA LEU A 241 -7.76 -2.69 -80.67
C LEU A 241 -7.89 -3.25 -82.09
N LYS A 242 -8.45 -4.47 -82.25
CA LYS A 242 -8.74 -5.05 -83.57
C LYS A 242 -9.96 -4.39 -84.22
N GLU A 243 -10.99 -4.09 -83.44
CA GLU A 243 -12.18 -3.39 -83.93
C GLU A 243 -11.88 -1.94 -84.36
N LYS A 244 -10.95 -1.25 -83.69
CA LYS A 244 -10.50 0.09 -84.09
C LYS A 244 -9.58 0.13 -85.33
N ARG A 245 -9.14 -1.03 -85.83
CA ARG A 245 -8.26 -1.16 -87.01
C ARG A 245 -9.00 -1.63 -88.27
N ASN A 246 -10.27 -2.01 -88.14
CA ASN A 246 -11.20 -2.28 -89.24
C ASN A 246 -12.11 -1.08 -89.47
#